data_AF-A0A1R2BKF2-F1
#
_entry.id   AF-A0A1R2BKF2-F1
#
_cell.length_a   1.000
_cell.length_b   1.000
_cell.length_c   1.000
_cell.angle_alpha   90.00
_cell.angle_beta   90.00
_cell.angle_gamma   90.00
#
_symmetry.space_group_name_H-M   'P 1'
#
loop_
_entity.id
_entity.type
_entity.pdbx_description
1 polymer ?
#
loop_
_entity_poly.entity_id
_entity_poly.type
_entity_poly.pdbx_seq_one_letter_code
_entity_poly.pdbx_strand_id
1 'polypeptide(L)'
;MGAYFIFVLVLAYSSILEYRFGENFGQVFYDYSENLRHGVNGESVFNTSKDTIPTDRGAYFPIGDYRVKLPPNTQSQNFLFPSSFTIALWTFVKDYAFTIFYKVSDTGCIIVKRYSIDNLVSVKIKTQDFDTSEIFSTSSAYANGNFYVDAWVLMMLTIETFVKININTNTIITNTLPQPYIDTGTSEMFLSYPISSTGIVGYIWNIIIIQGIADINTFIYASSTSNCLVNGCTTCNPGIVYNGQIGCLSKETDYRKDSLGNTCGNCIGSCVNNICLDCLCSIYTCELYNGLAYCKCPVGSTPTEKECTCPDKLYFTGISCEACNLECSSCLSLDSCEECIADNAYPYGTGCKCFDGFYSYGLLTQNDSCVKCDSKCIECDNFGNCLGCYDKNANATDKCMCNEGFYMDGICKVCYAECKKCSSFGICDECVSAYSVPIDFGCQCIDDYGAEGMLTNIESCVKCHEDCYTCTNSLQCLICRNPTMIPGDIGCECPEGNFLYNNTCYPCPIDCKKCTISECLQCWDPLAQPQNLSCFCPEGTYLYSSFPYTQCKNCHNDCYNCTDSVKCLSCKIIGQSPADIGCKCPDRYQVSDLKCKLCENWNDNLKECRYCSPVQFFDGEEC
;
A
#
# COMPACT_ATOMS: atom_id res chain seq x y z
N MET A 1 12.86 60.95 54.76
CA MET A 1 11.89 61.28 53.70
C MET A 1 11.34 59.97 53.17
N GLY A 2 10.16 59.55 53.63
CA GLY A 2 9.50 58.34 53.15
C GLY A 2 8.54 58.70 52.03
N ALA A 3 8.79 58.21 50.82
CA ALA A 3 7.88 58.34 49.69
C ALA A 3 6.75 57.32 49.86
N TYR A 4 5.55 57.79 50.21
CA TYR A 4 4.34 56.99 50.11
C TYR A 4 4.03 56.78 48.62
N PHE A 5 4.35 55.59 48.11
CA PHE A 5 3.76 55.10 46.87
C PHE A 5 2.29 54.80 47.15
N ILE A 6 1.41 55.76 46.84
CA ILE A 6 -0.03 55.51 46.77
C ILE A 6 -0.24 54.57 45.59
N PHE A 7 -0.38 53.28 45.87
CA PHE A 7 -0.97 52.33 44.94
C PHE A 7 -2.42 52.75 44.74
N VAL A 8 -2.69 53.54 43.71
CA VAL A 8 -4.05 53.72 43.20
C VAL A 8 -4.44 52.36 42.66
N LEU A 9 -5.28 51.65 43.41
CA LEU A 9 -5.89 50.40 42.99
C LEU A 9 -6.85 50.75 41.84
N VAL A 10 -6.31 50.82 40.62
CA VAL A 10 -7.14 50.94 39.42
C VAL A 10 -7.85 49.60 39.32
N LEU A 11 -9.13 49.57 39.68
CA LEU A 11 -10.00 48.43 39.42
C LEU A 11 -10.04 48.27 37.90
N ALA A 12 -9.21 47.37 37.39
CA ALA A 12 -9.24 46.99 35.99
C ALA A 12 -10.55 46.23 35.79
N TYR A 13 -11.53 46.88 35.18
CA TYR A 13 -12.75 46.20 34.80
C TYR A 13 -12.42 45.20 33.69
N SER A 14 -12.84 43.94 33.85
CA SER A 14 -12.69 42.93 32.82
C SER A 14 -13.78 43.11 31.76
N SER A 15 -13.39 43.39 30.52
CA SER A 15 -14.26 43.29 29.37
C SER A 15 -14.69 41.84 29.18
N ILE A 16 -16.00 41.62 29.07
CA ILE A 16 -16.62 40.33 28.74
C ILE A 16 -16.72 40.15 27.22
N LEU A 17 -16.91 41.25 26.50
CA LEU A 17 -17.06 41.29 25.05
C LEU A 17 -16.61 42.67 24.55
N GLU A 18 -15.87 42.71 23.45
CA GLU A 18 -15.59 43.98 22.75
C GLU A 18 -15.58 43.76 21.24
N TYR A 19 -16.43 44.49 20.51
CA TYR A 19 -16.36 44.57 19.05
C TYR A 19 -16.09 45.99 18.60
N ARG A 20 -15.14 46.10 17.66
CA ARG A 20 -14.64 47.36 17.11
C ARG A 20 -15.01 47.44 15.65
N PHE A 21 -16.27 47.70 15.34
CA PHE A 21 -16.75 47.74 13.96
C PHE A 21 -16.03 48.77 13.07
N GLY A 22 -15.44 49.77 13.69
CA GLY A 22 -14.60 50.77 13.02
C GLY A 22 -13.25 50.27 12.51
N GLU A 23 -12.74 49.21 13.12
CA GLU A 23 -11.47 48.57 12.76
C GLU A 23 -11.73 47.23 12.10
N ASN A 24 -12.69 46.46 12.60
CA ASN A 24 -12.96 45.09 12.22
C ASN A 24 -14.26 44.96 11.44
N PHE A 25 -14.18 44.27 10.29
CA PHE A 25 -15.28 44.11 9.36
C PHE A 25 -15.22 42.75 8.65
N GLY A 26 -16.30 42.40 7.96
CA GLY A 26 -16.48 41.10 7.31
C GLY A 26 -17.73 40.40 7.83
N GLN A 27 -17.76 39.08 7.69
CA GLN A 27 -18.85 38.27 8.21
C GLN A 27 -18.67 37.88 9.68
N VAL A 28 -17.42 37.84 10.16
CA VAL A 28 -17.10 37.54 11.55
C VAL A 28 -16.51 38.78 12.21
N PHE A 29 -17.08 39.16 13.36
CA PHE A 29 -16.55 40.22 14.20
C PHE A 29 -15.68 39.65 15.31
N TYR A 30 -14.39 39.97 15.27
CA TYR A 30 -13.40 39.53 16.25
C TYR A 30 -13.70 40.14 17.63
N ASP A 31 -13.49 39.34 18.67
CA ASP A 31 -13.72 39.74 20.07
C ASP A 31 -12.40 40.22 20.68
N TYR A 32 -12.30 41.52 20.89
CA TYR A 32 -11.11 42.18 21.43
C TYR A 32 -11.01 42.06 22.96
N SER A 33 -11.98 41.44 23.62
CA SER A 33 -11.91 41.13 25.05
C SER A 33 -11.09 39.88 25.38
N GLU A 34 -10.52 39.22 24.37
CA GLU A 34 -9.72 37.98 24.47
C GLU A 34 -10.51 36.75 24.96
N ASN A 35 -11.84 36.84 25.06
CA ASN A 35 -12.70 35.73 25.48
C ASN A 35 -13.13 34.81 24.31
N LEU A 36 -12.63 35.07 23.10
CA LEU A 36 -12.93 34.33 21.86
C LEU A 36 -14.43 34.28 21.51
N ARG A 37 -15.21 35.27 21.96
CA ARG A 37 -16.66 35.31 21.76
C ARG A 37 -16.96 36.10 20.51
N HIS A 38 -16.66 35.54 19.34
CA HIS A 38 -16.82 36.24 18.07
C HIS A 38 -18.29 36.46 17.68
N GLY A 39 -18.55 37.60 17.05
CA GLY A 39 -19.85 37.98 16.53
C GLY A 39 -19.97 37.66 15.05
N VAL A 40 -21.18 37.75 14.52
CA VAL A 40 -21.43 37.50 13.10
C VAL A 40 -22.27 38.63 12.53
N ASN A 41 -21.88 39.08 11.34
CA ASN A 41 -22.66 40.01 10.56
C ASN A 41 -23.91 39.30 10.04
N GLY A 42 -25.10 39.86 10.28
CA GLY A 42 -26.35 39.19 9.99
C GLY A 42 -26.66 38.04 10.97
N GLU A 43 -27.11 36.91 10.41
CA GLU A 43 -27.61 35.76 11.19
C GLU A 43 -26.57 34.65 11.37
N SER A 44 -25.74 34.43 10.36
CA SER A 44 -24.76 33.36 10.32
C SER A 44 -23.65 33.70 9.34
N VAL A 45 -22.54 32.98 9.41
CA VAL A 45 -21.38 33.21 8.53
C VAL A 45 -21.66 32.91 7.05
N PHE A 46 -22.81 32.29 6.75
CA PHE A 46 -23.20 31.90 5.39
C PHE A 46 -24.42 32.66 4.87
N ASN A 47 -25.18 33.35 5.74
CA ASN A 47 -26.38 34.07 5.34
C ASN A 47 -26.14 35.57 5.36
N THR A 48 -25.92 36.12 4.17
CA THR A 48 -25.58 37.53 3.98
C THR A 48 -26.77 38.47 3.79
N SER A 49 -28.00 37.93 3.80
CA SER A 49 -29.21 38.73 3.50
C SER A 49 -29.57 39.78 4.56
N LYS A 50 -28.89 39.72 5.72
CA LYS A 50 -29.13 40.55 6.91
C LYS A 50 -27.87 41.29 7.36
N ASP A 51 -26.83 41.30 6.52
CA ASP A 51 -25.53 41.86 6.85
C ASP A 51 -25.56 43.37 6.88
N THR A 52 -25.03 43.93 7.96
CA THR A 52 -24.63 45.33 8.01
C THR A 52 -23.57 45.63 6.96
N ILE A 53 -23.54 46.88 6.51
CA ILE A 53 -22.60 47.35 5.50
C ILE A 53 -21.36 47.90 6.22
N PRO A 54 -20.16 47.34 5.99
CA PRO A 54 -18.95 47.83 6.62
C PRO A 54 -18.58 49.23 6.09
N THR A 55 -18.23 50.12 7.01
CA THR A 55 -17.77 51.47 6.68
C THR A 55 -16.56 51.86 7.51
N ASP A 56 -15.83 52.89 7.07
CA ASP A 56 -14.73 53.48 7.84
C ASP A 56 -15.20 54.26 9.07
N ARG A 57 -16.51 54.25 9.33
CA ARG A 57 -17.23 54.82 10.47
C ARG A 57 -17.98 53.73 11.24
N GLY A 58 -17.67 52.46 11.03
CA GLY A 58 -18.27 51.33 11.72
C GLY A 58 -19.26 50.54 10.88
N ALA A 59 -20.04 49.69 11.52
CA ALA A 59 -21.08 48.90 10.86
C ALA A 59 -22.30 49.78 10.59
N TYR A 60 -22.66 49.97 9.32
CA TYR A 60 -23.87 50.67 8.92
C TYR A 60 -25.05 49.71 8.82
N PHE A 61 -26.17 50.08 9.45
CA PHE A 61 -27.42 49.37 9.44
C PHE A 61 -28.39 50.13 8.52
N PRO A 62 -28.68 49.62 7.31
CA PRO A 62 -29.68 50.21 6.43
C PRO A 62 -31.10 50.03 6.96
N ILE A 63 -32.07 50.69 6.31
CA ILE A 63 -33.49 50.45 6.58
C ILE A 63 -33.83 49.00 6.23
N GLY A 64 -34.29 48.23 7.21
CA GLY A 64 -34.71 46.84 7.03
C GLY A 64 -34.42 45.98 8.24
N ASP A 65 -34.10 44.73 7.95
CA ASP A 65 -33.75 43.70 8.93
C ASP A 65 -32.24 43.42 8.83
N TYR A 66 -31.45 44.41 9.23
CA TYR A 66 -30.01 44.29 9.30
C TYR A 66 -29.60 44.20 10.76
N ARG A 67 -28.70 43.28 11.07
CA ARG A 67 -28.34 42.95 12.45
C ARG A 67 -26.93 42.41 12.57
N VAL A 68 -26.43 42.44 13.78
CA VAL A 68 -25.20 41.72 14.16
C VAL A 68 -25.58 40.74 15.25
N LYS A 69 -25.47 39.45 14.98
CA LYS A 69 -25.67 38.41 16.00
C LYS A 69 -24.42 38.34 16.87
N LEU A 70 -24.61 38.64 18.15
CA LEU A 70 -23.60 38.46 19.19
C LEU A 70 -23.44 36.95 19.48
N PRO A 71 -22.40 36.53 20.22
CA PRO A 71 -22.03 35.13 20.42
C PRO A 71 -23.26 34.29 20.86
N PRO A 72 -23.40 33.05 20.36
CA PRO A 72 -22.35 32.04 20.42
C PRO A 72 -22.07 31.35 19.08
N ASN A 73 -22.18 32.07 17.95
CA ASN A 73 -22.22 31.45 16.61
C ASN A 73 -21.00 30.59 16.21
N THR A 74 -19.94 30.54 17.03
CA THR A 74 -18.79 29.63 16.88
C THR A 74 -18.40 28.85 18.15
N GLN A 75 -18.95 29.16 19.33
CA GLN A 75 -18.65 28.44 20.58
C GLN A 75 -19.89 27.70 21.07
N SER A 76 -19.76 26.43 21.48
CA SER A 76 -20.88 25.63 22.00
C SER A 76 -21.39 26.06 23.38
N GLN A 77 -20.98 27.23 23.89
CA GLN A 77 -21.28 27.69 25.25
C GLN A 77 -22.23 28.89 25.24
N ASN A 78 -23.22 28.87 26.13
CA ASN A 78 -24.18 29.95 26.31
C ASN A 78 -23.50 31.23 26.81
N PHE A 79 -23.77 32.37 26.17
CA PHE A 79 -23.31 33.68 26.62
C PHE A 79 -24.21 34.23 27.74
N LEU A 80 -23.80 34.00 28.99
CA LEU A 80 -24.52 34.48 30.17
C LEU A 80 -23.91 35.79 30.68
N PHE A 81 -24.77 36.77 30.96
CA PHE A 81 -24.39 37.98 31.65
C PHE A 81 -24.24 37.75 33.16
N PRO A 82 -23.22 38.35 33.81
CA PRO A 82 -23.13 38.36 35.26
C PRO A 82 -24.29 39.17 35.87
N SER A 83 -24.49 39.06 37.18
CA SER A 83 -25.54 39.82 37.88
C SER A 83 -25.33 41.33 37.90
N SER A 84 -24.12 41.78 37.59
CA SER A 84 -23.78 43.19 37.40
C SER A 84 -22.91 43.38 36.17
N PHE A 85 -23.36 44.20 35.22
CA PHE A 85 -22.62 44.51 34.00
C PHE A 85 -23.01 45.86 33.41
N THR A 86 -22.17 46.34 32.49
CA THR A 86 -22.41 47.54 31.70
C THR A 86 -22.23 47.24 30.22
N ILE A 87 -23.19 47.64 29.39
CA ILE A 87 -23.08 47.66 27.93
C ILE A 87 -22.86 49.11 27.50
N ALA A 88 -21.73 49.39 26.87
CA ALA A 88 -21.41 50.68 26.26
C ALA A 88 -21.43 50.56 24.74
N LEU A 89 -22.15 51.46 24.08
CA LEU A 89 -22.37 51.43 22.63
C LEU A 89 -22.21 52.83 22.04
N TRP A 90 -21.28 52.98 21.10
CA TRP A 90 -21.15 54.21 20.31
C TRP A 90 -21.98 54.11 19.04
N THR A 91 -23.01 54.94 18.94
CA THR A 91 -23.97 54.91 17.82
C THR A 91 -24.12 56.27 17.15
N PHE A 92 -24.42 56.25 15.86
CA PHE A 92 -24.85 57.41 15.07
C PHE A 92 -26.16 57.03 14.40
N VAL A 93 -27.27 57.57 14.87
CA VAL A 93 -28.60 57.08 14.46
C VAL A 93 -29.40 58.13 13.69
N LYS A 94 -30.20 57.66 12.72
CA LYS A 94 -31.19 58.47 12.01
C LYS A 94 -32.53 58.49 12.76
N ASP A 95 -33.44 59.39 12.37
CA ASP A 95 -34.71 59.58 13.07
C ASP A 95 -35.77 58.51 12.76
N TYR A 96 -35.56 57.30 13.28
CA TYR A 96 -36.48 56.18 13.14
C TYR A 96 -36.76 55.51 14.49
N ALA A 97 -37.90 54.84 14.61
CA ALA A 97 -38.14 53.94 15.72
C ALA A 97 -37.41 52.61 15.45
N PHE A 98 -36.62 52.12 16.41
CA PHE A 98 -35.86 50.89 16.21
C PHE A 98 -35.48 50.21 17.52
N THR A 99 -35.22 48.91 17.43
CA THR A 99 -34.61 48.14 18.52
C THR A 99 -33.10 48.26 18.42
N ILE A 100 -32.44 48.73 19.48
CA ILE A 100 -30.99 48.95 19.53
C ILE A 100 -30.28 47.67 19.92
N PHE A 101 -30.72 47.11 21.05
CA PHE A 101 -30.13 45.92 21.64
C PHE A 101 -31.25 44.97 22.00
N TYR A 102 -31.06 43.70 21.66
CA TYR A 102 -32.03 42.66 21.90
C TYR A 102 -31.30 41.41 22.38
N LYS A 103 -31.58 40.99 23.62
CA LYS A 103 -31.21 39.68 24.15
C LYS A 103 -32.47 38.94 24.53
N VAL A 104 -32.58 37.69 24.13
CA VAL A 104 -33.68 36.79 24.53
C VAL A 104 -33.10 35.47 25.01
N SER A 105 -33.66 34.93 26.08
CA SER A 105 -33.40 33.58 26.56
C SER A 105 -34.70 32.85 26.83
N ASP A 106 -34.62 31.56 27.13
CA ASP A 106 -35.77 30.74 27.52
C ASP A 106 -36.49 31.29 28.77
N THR A 107 -35.76 32.03 29.61
CA THR A 107 -36.23 32.53 30.91
C THR A 107 -36.44 34.04 30.93
N GLY A 108 -36.05 34.79 29.89
CA GLY A 108 -36.04 36.25 29.97
C GLY A 108 -35.69 37.00 28.69
N CYS A 109 -35.65 38.32 28.78
CA CYS A 109 -35.14 39.19 27.72
C CYS A 109 -34.64 40.53 28.25
N ILE A 110 -33.74 41.16 27.50
CA ILE A 110 -33.36 42.56 27.64
C ILE A 110 -33.60 43.22 26.28
N ILE A 111 -34.46 44.23 26.25
CA ILE A 111 -34.82 44.93 25.02
C ILE A 111 -34.62 46.42 25.23
N VAL A 112 -33.79 47.04 24.40
CA VAL A 112 -33.59 48.50 24.37
C VAL A 112 -34.11 49.03 23.06
N LYS A 113 -35.03 50.00 23.09
CA LYS A 113 -35.63 50.60 21.89
C LYS A 113 -35.49 52.11 21.89
N ARG A 114 -35.48 52.68 20.69
CA ARG A 114 -35.74 54.09 20.43
C ARG A 114 -37.12 54.22 19.79
N TYR A 115 -37.87 55.22 20.22
CA TYR A 115 -39.12 55.66 19.61
C TYR A 115 -38.90 56.98 18.88
N SER A 116 -39.45 57.12 17.67
CA SER A 116 -39.38 58.37 16.90
C SER A 116 -40.28 59.44 17.51
N ILE A 117 -41.47 59.04 18.00
CA ILE A 117 -42.37 59.93 18.73
C ILE A 117 -41.70 60.28 20.05
N ASP A 118 -41.50 61.59 20.28
CA ASP A 118 -40.87 62.18 21.47
C ASP A 118 -39.39 61.82 21.70
N ASN A 119 -38.73 61.16 20.73
CA ASN A 119 -37.32 60.76 20.81
C ASN A 119 -36.97 60.00 22.10
N LEU A 120 -37.90 59.17 22.58
CA LEU A 120 -37.74 58.42 23.81
C LEU A 120 -36.88 57.17 23.59
N VAL A 121 -36.14 56.80 24.62
CA VAL A 121 -35.53 55.47 24.72
C VAL A 121 -36.32 54.67 25.75
N SER A 122 -36.50 53.39 25.51
CA SER A 122 -37.06 52.48 26.49
C SER A 122 -36.12 51.31 26.78
N VAL A 123 -36.32 50.72 27.95
CA VAL A 123 -35.73 49.44 28.31
C VAL A 123 -36.80 48.55 28.92
N LYS A 124 -36.80 47.28 28.51
CA LYS A 124 -37.57 46.21 29.14
C LYS A 124 -36.61 45.11 29.56
N ILE A 125 -36.70 44.71 30.83
CA ILE A 125 -35.98 43.56 31.38
C ILE A 125 -37.02 42.57 31.91
N LYS A 126 -36.93 41.35 31.42
CA LYS A 126 -37.72 40.21 31.90
C LYS A 126 -36.78 39.10 32.31
N THR A 127 -37.02 38.50 33.46
CA THR A 127 -36.39 37.27 33.96
C THR A 127 -37.49 36.28 34.34
N GLN A 128 -37.10 35.12 34.89
CA GLN A 128 -38.06 34.18 35.45
C GLN A 128 -38.80 34.78 36.67
N ASP A 129 -38.11 35.64 37.42
CA ASP A 129 -38.59 36.15 38.71
C ASP A 129 -39.33 37.49 38.60
N PHE A 130 -39.07 38.29 37.55
CA PHE A 130 -39.73 39.58 37.36
C PHE A 130 -39.82 40.04 35.88
N ASP A 131 -40.75 40.96 35.61
CA ASP A 131 -40.85 41.73 34.35
C ASP A 131 -40.96 43.21 34.73
N THR A 132 -40.02 44.04 34.29
CA THR A 132 -40.02 45.47 34.62
C THR A 132 -41.14 46.25 33.93
N SER A 133 -41.88 45.62 33.02
CA SER A 133 -42.58 46.31 31.93
C SER A 133 -41.63 47.20 31.12
N GLU A 134 -42.16 47.98 30.19
CA GLU A 134 -41.33 48.89 29.39
C GLU A 134 -41.14 50.21 30.16
N ILE A 135 -39.88 50.52 30.49
CA ILE A 135 -39.49 51.74 31.19
C ILE A 135 -39.05 52.76 30.15
N PHE A 136 -39.73 53.90 30.07
CA PHE A 136 -39.40 54.99 29.14
C PHE A 136 -38.49 56.03 29.79
N SER A 137 -37.67 56.70 28.98
CA SER A 137 -36.90 57.86 29.41
C SER A 137 -37.81 59.01 29.85
N THR A 138 -37.38 59.74 30.88
CA THR A 138 -38.16 60.87 31.44
C THR A 138 -38.14 62.13 30.57
N SER A 139 -37.20 62.18 29.63
CA SER A 139 -37.03 63.25 28.65
C SER A 139 -36.68 62.63 27.30
N SER A 140 -36.72 63.44 26.24
CA SER A 140 -36.15 63.06 24.95
C SER A 140 -34.68 62.67 25.19
N ALA A 141 -34.41 61.38 25.00
CA ALA A 141 -33.09 60.79 25.20
C ALA A 141 -32.02 61.42 24.29
N TYR A 142 -32.49 62.05 23.22
CA TYR A 142 -31.73 62.71 22.19
C TYR A 142 -32.05 64.23 22.16
N ALA A 143 -32.23 64.89 23.31
CA ALA A 143 -32.55 66.33 23.36
C ALA A 143 -31.40 67.24 23.81
N ASN A 144 -31.06 68.20 22.94
CA ASN A 144 -30.53 69.54 23.24
C ASN A 144 -30.38 70.37 21.93
N GLY A 145 -31.43 71.08 21.52
CA GLY A 145 -31.48 71.82 20.24
C GLY A 145 -31.83 70.96 19.01
N ASN A 146 -31.84 71.57 17.81
CA ASN A 146 -32.39 71.01 16.54
C ASN A 146 -31.67 69.78 15.94
N PHE A 147 -30.70 69.14 16.60
CA PHE A 147 -29.93 68.03 16.01
C PHE A 147 -29.47 66.99 17.04
N TYR A 148 -30.18 65.86 17.13
CA TYR A 148 -29.61 64.56 17.54
C TYR A 148 -30.13 63.42 16.64
N VAL A 149 -30.44 63.82 15.42
CA VAL A 149 -30.29 63.02 14.23
C VAL A 149 -28.94 63.44 13.68
N ASP A 150 -28.16 62.51 13.18
CA ASP A 150 -26.85 62.81 12.56
C ASP A 150 -25.73 63.25 13.53
N ALA A 151 -25.72 62.69 14.74
CA ALA A 151 -24.63 62.87 15.71
C ALA A 151 -24.20 61.55 16.38
N TRP A 152 -22.92 61.46 16.75
CA TRP A 152 -22.38 60.36 17.54
C TRP A 152 -22.77 60.48 19.01
N VAL A 153 -23.23 59.36 19.58
CA VAL A 153 -23.77 59.30 20.92
C VAL A 153 -23.28 58.02 21.60
N LEU A 154 -22.79 58.16 22.84
CA LEU A 154 -22.55 57.02 23.72
C LEU A 154 -23.84 56.65 24.43
N MET A 155 -24.32 55.43 24.22
CA MET A 155 -25.36 54.83 25.04
C MET A 155 -24.70 53.86 26.03
N MET A 156 -25.02 54.00 27.32
CA MET A 156 -24.50 53.11 28.36
C MET A 156 -25.65 52.54 29.20
N LEU A 157 -25.89 51.24 29.07
CA LEU A 157 -26.85 50.48 29.88
C LEU A 157 -26.09 49.78 31.02
N THR A 158 -26.42 50.11 32.26
CA THR A 158 -25.87 49.47 33.46
C THR A 158 -26.98 48.70 34.16
N ILE A 159 -26.70 47.44 34.51
CA ILE A 159 -27.60 46.55 35.26
C ILE A 159 -26.88 46.04 36.51
N GLU A 160 -27.54 46.12 37.65
CA GLU A 160 -27.14 45.53 38.93
C GLU A 160 -28.39 45.26 39.79
N THR A 161 -28.57 45.98 40.90
CA THR A 161 -29.83 46.07 41.67
C THR A 161 -30.77 47.13 41.09
N PHE A 162 -30.31 47.83 40.06
CA PHE A 162 -31.04 48.84 39.30
C PHE A 162 -30.73 48.66 37.81
N VAL A 163 -31.57 49.25 36.97
CA VAL A 163 -31.27 49.50 35.55
C VAL A 163 -31.08 51.00 35.35
N LYS A 164 -29.99 51.37 34.69
CA LYS A 164 -29.66 52.76 34.37
C LYS A 164 -29.27 52.86 32.91
N ILE A 165 -29.85 53.82 32.17
CA ILE A 165 -29.39 54.18 30.83
C ILE A 165 -28.86 55.61 30.86
N ASN A 166 -27.63 55.78 30.41
CA ASN A 166 -27.02 57.08 30.14
C ASN A 166 -26.89 57.28 28.63
N ILE A 167 -27.15 58.51 28.19
CA ILE A 167 -26.89 59.00 26.84
C ILE A 167 -25.90 60.14 26.96
N ASN A 168 -24.67 59.92 26.50
CA ASN A 168 -23.52 60.71 26.91
C ASN A 168 -23.57 60.91 28.43
N THR A 169 -23.23 62.07 28.97
CA THR A 169 -23.24 62.34 30.42
C THR A 169 -24.63 62.35 31.08
N ASN A 170 -25.72 62.23 30.32
CA ASN A 170 -27.08 62.41 30.84
C ASN A 170 -27.71 61.06 31.22
N THR A 171 -28.06 60.88 32.49
CA THR A 171 -28.88 59.75 32.91
C THR A 171 -30.34 59.98 32.51
N ILE A 172 -30.87 59.13 31.62
CA ILE A 172 -32.23 59.28 31.07
C ILE A 172 -33.24 58.29 31.64
N ILE A 173 -32.75 57.14 32.12
CA ILE A 173 -33.53 56.09 32.78
C ILE A 173 -32.78 55.68 34.05
N THR A 174 -33.52 55.55 35.15
CA THR A 174 -33.06 54.89 36.37
C THR A 174 -34.28 54.21 37.01
N ASN A 175 -34.18 52.92 37.27
CA ASN A 175 -35.25 52.16 37.91
C ASN A 175 -34.64 51.07 38.80
N THR A 176 -35.20 50.86 39.99
CA THR A 176 -34.74 49.81 40.91
C THR A 176 -35.34 48.48 40.51
N LEU A 177 -34.51 47.44 40.35
CA LEU A 177 -35.00 46.12 40.03
C LEU A 177 -35.57 45.45 41.30
N PRO A 178 -36.69 44.70 41.22
CA PRO A 178 -37.25 44.02 42.38
C PRO A 178 -36.29 43.02 43.03
N GLN A 179 -35.41 42.44 42.22
CA GLN A 179 -34.36 41.50 42.60
C GLN A 179 -33.13 41.70 41.69
N PRO A 180 -31.93 41.26 42.09
CA PRO A 180 -30.76 41.27 41.23
C PRO A 180 -31.03 40.55 39.90
N TYR A 181 -30.45 41.05 38.82
CA TYR A 181 -30.57 40.38 37.52
C TYR A 181 -29.82 39.03 37.54
N ILE A 182 -30.46 37.99 37.03
CA ILE A 182 -29.89 36.65 36.90
C ILE A 182 -30.16 36.19 35.47
N ASP A 183 -29.11 35.90 34.72
CA ASP A 183 -29.19 35.39 33.34
C ASP A 183 -29.04 33.86 33.35
N THR A 184 -30.03 33.17 32.81
CA THR A 184 -30.06 31.70 32.73
C THR A 184 -30.59 31.24 31.38
N GLY A 185 -30.31 29.98 31.04
CA GLY A 185 -30.82 29.33 29.84
C GLY A 185 -29.95 29.56 28.60
N THR A 186 -30.45 29.08 27.47
CA THR A 186 -29.86 29.40 26.17
C THR A 186 -30.32 30.79 25.76
N SER A 187 -29.45 31.58 25.14
CA SER A 187 -29.81 32.94 24.76
C SER A 187 -29.25 33.34 23.42
N GLU A 188 -30.01 34.14 22.71
CA GLU A 188 -29.58 34.84 21.51
C GLU A 188 -29.50 36.33 21.78
N MET A 189 -28.52 36.99 21.15
CA MET A 189 -28.25 38.40 21.35
C MET A 189 -27.94 39.05 20.01
N PHE A 190 -28.49 40.24 19.81
CA PHE A 190 -28.39 40.96 18.55
C PHE A 190 -28.22 42.46 18.81
N LEU A 191 -27.37 43.09 17.99
CA LEU A 191 -27.45 44.52 17.72
C LEU A 191 -28.42 44.70 16.57
N SER A 192 -29.49 45.45 16.82
CA SER A 192 -30.66 45.49 15.94
C SER A 192 -31.38 44.12 15.85
N TYR A 193 -32.69 44.08 16.09
CA TYR A 193 -33.47 42.85 15.88
C TYR A 193 -34.91 43.21 15.53
N PRO A 194 -35.46 42.76 14.39
CA PRO A 194 -36.79 43.16 13.97
C PRO A 194 -37.81 42.13 14.41
N ILE A 195 -38.21 42.22 15.67
CA ILE A 195 -39.58 41.84 15.99
C ILE A 195 -40.43 43.06 15.71
N SER A 196 -41.25 42.98 14.65
CA SER A 196 -42.32 43.92 14.26
C SER A 196 -41.96 45.40 14.05
N SER A 197 -40.67 45.79 14.10
CA SER A 197 -40.20 47.17 13.96
C SER A 197 -38.98 47.23 13.04
N THR A 198 -38.70 48.41 12.49
CA THR A 198 -37.48 48.68 11.71
C THR A 198 -36.24 48.47 12.59
N GLY A 199 -35.20 47.83 12.06
CA GLY A 199 -33.90 47.76 12.71
C GLY A 199 -33.26 49.15 12.89
N ILE A 200 -32.12 49.21 13.57
CA ILE A 200 -31.32 50.45 13.67
C ILE A 200 -31.10 50.98 12.25
N VAL A 201 -31.24 52.29 12.08
CA VAL A 201 -30.84 52.97 10.84
C VAL A 201 -29.72 53.93 11.19
N GLY A 202 -28.48 53.57 10.85
CA GLY A 202 -27.33 54.34 11.30
C GLY A 202 -26.06 53.52 11.41
N TYR A 203 -25.09 54.02 12.18
CA TYR A 203 -23.80 53.38 12.40
C TYR A 203 -23.66 52.93 13.85
N ILE A 204 -22.96 51.82 14.05
CA ILE A 204 -22.38 51.46 15.34
C ILE A 204 -20.87 51.38 15.15
N TRP A 205 -20.12 52.15 15.95
CA TRP A 205 -18.66 52.17 15.88
C TRP A 205 -18.03 51.07 16.73
N ASN A 206 -18.53 50.92 17.95
CA ASN A 206 -17.97 50.02 18.95
C ASN A 206 -19.05 49.61 19.95
N ILE A 207 -18.97 48.35 20.41
CA ILE A 207 -19.70 47.85 21.57
C ILE A 207 -18.72 47.21 22.54
N ILE A 208 -18.86 47.52 23.82
CA ILE A 208 -18.12 46.86 24.91
C ILE A 208 -19.13 46.42 25.98
N ILE A 209 -18.98 45.19 26.45
CA ILE A 209 -19.69 44.67 27.60
C ILE A 209 -18.67 44.41 28.70
N ILE A 210 -18.88 45.02 29.86
CA ILE A 210 -17.95 44.99 30.99
C ILE A 210 -18.63 44.34 32.19
N GLN A 211 -17.88 43.55 32.96
CA GLN A 211 -18.34 43.06 34.25
C GLN A 211 -18.35 44.19 35.29
N GLY A 212 -19.48 44.36 35.96
CA GLY A 212 -19.69 45.40 36.96
C GLY A 212 -20.19 46.74 36.39
N ILE A 213 -20.04 47.79 37.19
CA ILE A 213 -20.50 49.15 36.90
C ILE A 213 -19.33 49.99 36.39
N ALA A 214 -19.31 50.30 35.10
CA ALA A 214 -18.29 51.16 34.51
C ALA A 214 -18.64 52.65 34.72
N ASP A 215 -17.62 53.48 34.99
CA ASP A 215 -17.77 54.94 34.94
C ASP A 215 -17.84 55.38 33.48
N ILE A 216 -18.83 56.22 33.16
CA ILE A 216 -19.03 56.73 31.81
C ILE A 216 -17.80 57.50 31.29
N ASN A 217 -17.06 58.17 32.18
CA ASN A 217 -15.85 58.92 31.83
C ASN A 217 -14.71 58.01 31.31
N THR A 218 -14.85 56.69 31.46
CA THR A 218 -13.94 55.71 30.84
C THR A 218 -14.09 55.70 29.31
N PHE A 219 -15.26 56.06 28.80
CA PHE A 219 -15.60 55.99 27.37
C PHE A 219 -15.74 57.37 26.70
N ILE A 220 -15.96 58.43 27.49
CA ILE A 220 -16.08 59.80 26.99
C ILE A 220 -15.08 60.75 27.62
N TYR A 221 -14.63 61.70 26.80
CA TYR A 221 -13.98 62.91 27.26
C TYR A 221 -15.00 64.05 27.24
N ALA A 222 -15.32 64.57 28.43
CA ALA A 222 -16.41 65.54 28.60
C ALA A 222 -16.15 66.91 27.93
N SER A 223 -14.92 67.19 27.49
CA SER A 223 -14.58 68.41 26.76
C SER A 223 -14.56 68.18 25.25
N SER A 224 -14.67 69.25 24.47
CA SER A 224 -14.53 69.14 23.02
C SER A 224 -13.11 68.75 22.63
N THR A 225 -12.99 67.93 21.59
CA THR A 225 -11.71 67.60 20.96
C THR A 225 -11.81 67.86 19.45
N SER A 226 -10.67 68.10 18.81
CA SER A 226 -10.53 68.21 17.35
C SER A 226 -9.71 67.07 16.74
N ASN A 227 -9.20 66.17 17.57
CA ASN A 227 -8.51 64.96 17.10
C ASN A 227 -9.51 64.04 16.41
N CYS A 228 -9.08 63.44 15.32
CA CYS A 228 -9.92 62.55 14.51
C CYS A 228 -9.52 61.09 14.72
N LEU A 229 -10.48 60.25 15.12
CA LEU A 229 -10.29 58.79 15.13
C LEU A 229 -10.42 58.20 13.71
N VAL A 230 -11.17 58.90 12.84
CA VAL A 230 -11.30 58.63 11.40
C VAL A 230 -11.19 59.96 10.66
N ASN A 231 -10.69 59.96 9.42
CA ASN A 231 -10.48 61.19 8.66
C ASN A 231 -11.78 62.03 8.53
N GLY A 232 -11.64 63.34 8.29
CA GLY A 232 -12.80 64.20 8.02
C GLY A 232 -13.72 64.48 9.23
N CYS A 233 -13.27 64.21 10.45
CA CYS A 233 -14.03 64.58 11.64
C CYS A 233 -14.04 66.11 11.85
N THR A 234 -15.05 66.59 12.57
CA THR A 234 -15.10 67.96 13.10
C THR A 234 -15.01 67.91 14.62
N THR A 235 -14.98 69.07 15.28
CA THR A 235 -15.05 69.10 16.75
C THR A 235 -16.32 68.41 17.24
N CYS A 236 -16.16 67.44 18.14
CA CYS A 236 -17.24 66.71 18.78
C CYS A 236 -17.24 66.98 20.29
N ASN A 237 -18.41 66.87 20.89
CA ASN A 237 -18.62 66.93 22.33
C ASN A 237 -19.79 65.99 22.70
N PRO A 238 -19.55 64.92 23.48
CA PRO A 238 -18.27 64.54 24.08
C PRO A 238 -17.27 64.00 23.05
N GLY A 239 -15.98 64.07 23.39
CA GLY A 239 -14.94 63.31 22.70
C GLY A 239 -15.04 61.82 23.01
N ILE A 240 -14.71 60.96 22.04
CA ILE A 240 -14.69 59.50 22.20
C ILE A 240 -13.33 59.11 22.79
N VAL A 241 -13.33 58.35 23.89
CA VAL A 241 -12.13 57.73 24.44
C VAL A 241 -12.03 56.32 23.89
N TYR A 242 -10.96 56.02 23.16
CA TYR A 242 -10.80 54.74 22.48
C TYR A 242 -9.31 54.39 22.36
N ASN A 243 -8.92 53.21 22.86
CA ASN A 243 -7.51 52.75 22.93
C ASN A 243 -6.54 53.82 23.50
N GLY A 244 -6.98 54.56 24.53
CA GLY A 244 -6.20 55.63 25.17
C GLY A 244 -6.11 56.93 24.36
N GLN A 245 -6.68 56.96 23.15
CA GLN A 245 -6.81 58.18 22.35
C GLN A 245 -8.14 58.86 22.62
N ILE A 246 -8.16 60.18 22.45
CA ILE A 246 -9.36 61.01 22.56
C ILE A 246 -9.59 61.66 21.21
N GLY A 247 -10.72 61.39 20.57
CA GLY A 247 -11.01 61.97 19.26
C GLY A 247 -12.48 61.93 18.88
N CYS A 248 -12.75 62.27 17.62
CA CYS A 248 -14.07 62.39 17.03
C CYS A 248 -14.19 61.47 15.83
N LEU A 249 -15.43 61.07 15.55
CA LEU A 249 -15.81 60.36 14.32
C LEU A 249 -16.45 61.33 13.32
N SER A 250 -16.35 60.99 12.03
CA SER A 250 -16.98 61.78 10.95
C SER A 250 -18.51 61.77 11.07
N LYS A 251 -19.13 62.87 10.62
CA LYS A 251 -20.59 63.04 10.55
C LYS A 251 -21.17 62.70 9.16
N GLU A 252 -20.37 62.17 8.24
CA GLU A 252 -20.87 61.72 6.94
C GLU A 252 -21.90 60.61 7.11
N THR A 253 -23.06 60.79 6.48
CA THR A 253 -24.25 59.94 6.68
C THR A 253 -24.48 58.95 5.53
N ASP A 254 -23.90 59.20 4.34
CA ASP A 254 -23.96 58.28 3.21
C ASP A 254 -22.93 57.16 3.39
N TYR A 255 -23.41 55.94 3.61
CA TYR A 255 -22.57 54.77 3.81
C TYR A 255 -21.72 54.41 2.58
N ARG A 256 -22.03 54.97 1.40
CA ARG A 256 -21.28 54.79 0.14
C ARG A 256 -20.12 55.78 -0.02
N LYS A 257 -19.92 56.65 0.97
CA LYS A 257 -18.82 57.61 1.04
C LYS A 257 -17.86 57.26 2.16
N ASP A 258 -16.60 57.61 1.99
CA ASP A 258 -15.61 57.60 3.08
C ASP A 258 -15.89 58.73 4.09
N SER A 259 -15.14 58.76 5.18
CA SER A 259 -15.31 59.71 6.26
C SER A 259 -15.00 61.16 5.88
N LEU A 260 -14.36 61.39 4.73
CA LEU A 260 -14.10 62.70 4.10
C LEU A 260 -15.23 63.13 3.14
N GLY A 261 -16.19 62.25 2.85
CA GLY A 261 -17.30 62.51 1.94
C GLY A 261 -17.01 62.18 0.47
N ASN A 262 -15.90 61.50 0.18
CA ASN A 262 -15.57 61.02 -1.17
C ASN A 262 -16.38 59.77 -1.50
N THR A 263 -16.86 59.65 -2.74
CA THR A 263 -17.62 58.48 -3.21
C THR A 263 -16.72 57.27 -3.44
N CYS A 264 -17.09 56.13 -2.87
CA CYS A 264 -16.31 54.89 -2.92
C CYS A 264 -16.64 54.01 -4.13
N GLY A 265 -16.22 54.45 -5.33
CA GLY A 265 -16.19 53.64 -6.56
C GLY A 265 -17.30 52.59 -6.73
N ASN A 266 -16.89 51.34 -6.94
CA ASN A 266 -17.78 50.17 -7.07
C ASN A 266 -17.85 49.33 -5.78
N CYS A 267 -17.51 49.90 -4.63
CA CYS A 267 -17.56 49.17 -3.36
C CYS A 267 -19.02 48.88 -2.97
N ILE A 268 -19.28 47.75 -2.29
CA ILE A 268 -20.63 47.45 -1.78
C ILE A 268 -21.05 48.49 -0.73
N GLY A 269 -20.08 48.94 0.07
CA GLY A 269 -20.25 49.94 1.12
C GLY A 269 -19.32 51.15 0.98
N SER A 270 -18.56 51.42 2.04
CA SER A 270 -17.57 52.50 2.06
C SER A 270 -16.18 51.99 1.67
N CYS A 271 -15.21 52.89 1.73
CA CYS A 271 -13.81 52.67 1.41
C CYS A 271 -12.93 53.50 2.32
N VAL A 272 -11.68 53.08 2.49
CA VAL A 272 -10.62 53.86 3.12
C VAL A 272 -9.52 54.06 2.10
N ASN A 273 -9.17 55.30 1.78
CA ASN A 273 -8.13 55.61 0.78
C ASN A 273 -8.34 54.88 -0.57
N ASN A 274 -9.58 54.82 -1.07
CA ASN A 274 -10.01 54.07 -2.26
C ASN A 274 -9.95 52.53 -2.17
N ILE A 275 -9.72 51.95 -0.98
CA ILE A 275 -9.78 50.51 -0.75
C ILE A 275 -11.18 50.15 -0.27
N CYS A 276 -11.89 49.30 -1.01
CA CYS A 276 -13.21 48.82 -0.63
C CYS A 276 -13.14 47.98 0.65
N LEU A 277 -14.11 48.19 1.55
CA LEU A 277 -14.23 47.42 2.79
C LEU A 277 -14.97 46.09 2.57
N ASP A 278 -14.58 45.37 1.52
CA ASP A 278 -15.12 44.06 1.18
C ASP A 278 -14.14 43.00 1.69
N CYS A 279 -14.50 42.28 2.76
CA CYS A 279 -13.58 41.32 3.37
C CYS A 279 -13.48 40.04 2.53
N LEU A 280 -12.34 39.83 1.89
CA LEU A 280 -12.06 38.67 1.04
C LEU A 280 -11.32 37.54 1.77
N CYS A 281 -11.17 37.64 3.09
CA CYS A 281 -10.44 36.65 3.87
C CYS A 281 -11.19 35.33 3.98
N SER A 282 -10.47 34.21 3.88
CA SER A 282 -11.04 32.86 4.04
C SER A 282 -11.72 32.63 5.40
N ILE A 283 -11.32 33.40 6.41
CA ILE A 283 -11.85 33.36 7.78
C ILE A 283 -12.99 34.36 8.00
N TYR A 284 -13.40 35.05 6.93
CA TYR A 284 -14.46 36.05 6.88
C TYR A 284 -14.33 37.23 7.85
N THR A 285 -13.12 37.54 8.34
CA THR A 285 -12.86 38.69 9.21
C THR A 285 -11.61 39.44 8.79
N CYS A 286 -11.74 40.76 8.72
CA CYS A 286 -10.72 41.70 8.27
C CYS A 286 -10.55 42.82 9.30
N GLU A 287 -9.37 43.41 9.38
CA GLU A 287 -9.05 44.55 10.24
C GLU A 287 -8.40 45.65 9.39
N LEU A 288 -8.76 46.90 9.69
CA LEU A 288 -8.14 48.10 9.15
C LEU A 288 -6.92 48.45 9.98
N TYR A 289 -5.75 48.41 9.36
CA TYR A 289 -4.50 48.83 9.97
C TYR A 289 -3.74 49.76 9.03
N ASN A 290 -3.45 50.98 9.49
CA ASN A 290 -2.81 52.04 8.70
C ASN A 290 -3.49 52.32 7.34
N GLY A 291 -4.82 52.22 7.30
CA GLY A 291 -5.62 52.47 6.10
C GLY A 291 -5.53 51.37 5.03
N LEU A 292 -5.00 50.19 5.38
CA LEU A 292 -5.03 48.97 4.58
C LEU A 292 -5.91 47.93 5.30
N ALA A 293 -6.54 47.06 4.51
CA ALA A 293 -7.35 45.95 5.00
C ALA A 293 -6.52 44.66 5.03
N TYR A 294 -6.45 44.00 6.20
CA TYR A 294 -5.75 42.72 6.39
C TYR A 294 -6.70 41.68 7.00
N CYS A 295 -6.41 40.40 6.82
CA CYS A 295 -7.14 39.35 7.55
C CYS A 295 -6.87 39.45 9.04
N LYS A 296 -7.94 39.43 9.86
CA LYS A 296 -7.82 39.43 11.32
C LYS A 296 -7.54 38.01 11.81
N CYS A 297 -6.28 37.62 11.75
CA CYS A 297 -5.88 36.27 12.08
C CYS A 297 -5.75 36.04 13.60
N PRO A 298 -6.08 34.85 14.11
CA PRO A 298 -5.85 34.47 15.50
C PRO A 298 -4.41 34.58 15.96
N VAL A 299 -4.21 34.71 17.27
CA VAL A 299 -2.88 34.76 17.88
C VAL A 299 -2.06 33.54 17.46
N GLY A 300 -0.85 33.77 16.95
CA GLY A 300 0.06 32.72 16.48
C GLY A 300 0.02 32.45 14.96
N SER A 301 -0.96 32.98 14.23
CA SER A 301 -0.97 32.95 12.76
C SER A 301 -0.46 34.25 12.14
N THR A 302 0.08 34.16 10.93
CA THR A 302 0.53 35.33 10.16
C THR A 302 -0.55 35.74 9.15
N PRO A 303 -1.00 37.01 9.18
CA PRO A 303 -1.93 37.51 8.19
C PRO A 303 -1.27 37.70 6.83
N THR A 304 -1.92 37.20 5.78
CA THR A 304 -1.69 37.62 4.40
C THR A 304 -2.86 38.51 3.93
N GLU A 305 -2.82 39.01 2.69
CA GLU A 305 -3.92 39.84 2.15
C GLU A 305 -5.25 39.09 2.03
N LYS A 306 -5.23 37.75 1.94
CA LYS A 306 -6.44 36.94 1.69
C LYS A 306 -6.64 35.77 2.65
N GLU A 307 -5.60 35.38 3.38
CA GLU A 307 -5.58 34.12 4.13
C GLU A 307 -4.79 34.29 5.43
N CYS A 308 -5.07 33.43 6.40
CA CYS A 308 -4.26 33.28 7.60
C CYS A 308 -3.44 32.02 7.49
N THR A 309 -2.12 32.13 7.60
CA THR A 309 -1.23 30.97 7.59
C THR A 309 -0.75 30.67 9.01
N CYS A 310 -0.81 29.41 9.42
CA CYS A 310 -0.22 28.97 10.67
C CYS A 310 1.29 28.69 10.45
N PRO A 311 2.13 28.83 11.50
CA PRO A 311 3.49 28.34 11.48
C PRO A 311 3.55 26.84 11.17
N ASP A 312 4.70 26.37 10.68
CA ASP A 312 4.93 24.95 10.41
C ASP A 312 4.51 24.06 11.58
N LYS A 313 3.96 22.87 11.27
CA LYS A 313 3.39 21.89 12.22
C LYS A 313 2.10 22.32 12.94
N LEU A 314 1.51 23.44 12.56
CA LEU A 314 0.18 23.84 13.02
C LEU A 314 -0.77 23.97 11.82
N TYR A 315 -2.05 23.68 12.03
CA TYR A 315 -3.11 23.90 11.05
C TYR A 315 -4.18 24.83 11.60
N PHE A 316 -4.89 25.48 10.69
CA PHE A 316 -5.87 26.49 11.05
C PHE A 316 -7.25 25.89 11.28
N THR A 317 -7.83 26.07 12.48
CA THR A 317 -9.16 25.54 12.80
C THR A 317 -10.33 26.49 12.53
N GLY A 318 -10.06 27.68 11.96
CA GLY A 318 -11.05 28.76 11.91
C GLY A 318 -10.87 29.78 13.03
N ILE A 319 -10.40 29.33 14.20
CA ILE A 319 -10.35 30.14 15.44
C ILE A 319 -8.94 30.17 16.05
N SER A 320 -8.13 29.13 15.83
CA SER A 320 -6.76 29.07 16.33
C SER A 320 -5.89 28.18 15.44
N CYS A 321 -4.57 28.25 15.65
CA CYS A 321 -3.64 27.29 15.08
C CYS A 321 -3.48 26.12 16.06
N GLU A 322 -3.91 24.93 15.65
CA GLU A 322 -3.76 23.69 16.44
C GLU A 322 -2.63 22.84 15.91
N ALA A 323 -2.03 22.02 16.77
CA ALA A 323 -0.92 21.16 16.37
C ALA A 323 -1.37 20.07 15.40
N CYS A 324 -0.57 19.86 14.35
CA CYS A 324 -0.67 18.69 13.49
C CYS A 324 -0.42 17.40 14.28
N ASN A 325 -0.78 16.26 13.66
CA ASN A 325 -0.27 14.97 14.13
C ASN A 325 1.27 15.04 14.26
N LEU A 326 1.82 14.42 15.31
CA LEU A 326 3.24 14.44 15.62
C LEU A 326 4.14 13.92 14.49
N GLU A 327 3.59 13.16 13.54
CA GLU A 327 4.29 12.60 12.38
C GLU A 327 4.34 13.55 11.16
N CYS A 328 3.60 14.66 11.20
CA CYS A 328 3.43 15.58 10.08
C CYS A 328 4.32 16.83 10.20
N SER A 329 4.97 17.21 9.10
CA SER A 329 5.64 18.51 8.99
C SER A 329 4.62 19.63 8.67
N SER A 330 3.60 19.30 7.88
CA SER A 330 2.45 20.16 7.57
C SER A 330 1.16 19.34 7.49
N CYS A 331 0.02 19.98 7.78
CA CYS A 331 -1.28 19.33 7.75
C CYS A 331 -2.40 20.34 7.47
N LEU A 332 -3.53 19.85 6.92
CA LEU A 332 -4.75 20.64 6.72
C LEU A 332 -5.70 20.55 7.91
N SER A 333 -5.68 19.41 8.60
CA SER A 333 -6.49 19.12 9.78
C SER A 333 -5.78 18.14 10.70
N LEU A 334 -6.31 17.92 11.90
CA LEU A 334 -5.81 16.91 12.84
C LEU A 334 -5.72 15.51 12.21
N ASP A 335 -6.60 15.22 11.25
CA ASP A 335 -6.74 13.92 10.60
C ASP A 335 -6.18 13.88 9.17
N SER A 336 -5.55 14.96 8.70
CA SER A 336 -5.10 15.07 7.31
C SER A 336 -3.70 15.67 7.22
N CYS A 337 -2.71 14.79 7.17
CA CYS A 337 -1.30 15.13 6.90
C CYS A 337 -1.10 15.55 5.43
N GLU A 338 -0.34 16.61 5.17
CA GLU A 338 0.07 16.97 3.80
C GLU A 338 1.48 16.50 3.51
N GLU A 339 2.39 16.68 4.48
CA GLU A 339 3.78 16.25 4.39
C GLU A 339 4.21 15.58 5.70
N CYS A 340 5.04 14.55 5.58
CA CYS A 340 5.57 13.77 6.70
C CYS A 340 6.92 14.31 7.16
N ILE A 341 7.21 14.22 8.45
CA ILE A 341 8.54 14.56 9.00
C ILE A 341 9.59 13.53 8.54
N ALA A 342 9.22 12.24 8.54
CA ALA A 342 10.12 11.17 8.14
C ALA A 342 10.40 11.18 6.64
N ASP A 343 11.67 11.09 6.26
CA ASP A 343 12.08 10.87 4.88
C ASP A 343 11.61 9.47 4.45
N ASN A 344 11.25 9.34 3.18
CA ASN A 344 10.67 8.10 2.63
C ASN A 344 9.33 7.70 3.30
N ALA A 345 8.56 8.67 3.78
CA ALA A 345 7.18 8.48 4.21
C ALA A 345 6.20 9.28 3.35
N TYR A 346 4.94 8.87 3.38
CA TYR A 346 3.82 9.57 2.73
C TYR A 346 2.61 9.64 3.68
N PRO A 347 1.73 10.67 3.51
CA PRO A 347 0.50 10.79 4.28
C PRO A 347 -0.39 9.55 4.18
N TYR A 348 -0.84 9.02 5.30
CA TYR A 348 -1.75 7.87 5.34
C TYR A 348 -2.67 7.92 6.57
N GLY A 349 -3.97 8.10 6.35
CA GLY A 349 -4.93 8.29 7.42
C GLY A 349 -4.64 9.58 8.22
N THR A 350 -4.59 9.47 9.55
CA THR A 350 -4.33 10.61 10.45
C THR A 350 -2.85 10.93 10.65
N GLY A 351 -1.94 10.13 10.09
CA GLY A 351 -0.50 10.26 10.27
C GLY A 351 0.26 9.93 8.98
N CYS A 352 1.39 9.25 9.14
CA CYS A 352 2.29 8.91 8.04
C CYS A 352 2.56 7.42 7.95
N LYS A 353 2.95 6.96 6.76
CA LYS A 353 3.41 5.58 6.51
C LYS A 353 4.68 5.62 5.65
N CYS A 354 5.65 4.76 5.96
CA CYS A 354 6.83 4.61 5.10
C CYS A 354 6.45 4.07 3.71
N PHE A 355 7.16 4.49 2.67
CA PHE A 355 7.05 3.89 1.33
C PHE A 355 7.42 2.41 1.34
N ASP A 356 6.92 1.67 0.35
CA ASP A 356 7.31 0.27 0.13
C ASP A 356 8.83 0.14 0.02
N GLY A 357 9.39 -0.92 0.61
CA GLY A 357 10.82 -1.12 0.78
C GLY A 357 11.42 -0.41 2.01
N PHE A 358 10.59 0.25 2.83
CA PHE A 358 10.98 0.81 4.13
C PHE A 358 10.01 0.37 5.22
N TYR A 359 10.50 0.30 6.46
CA TYR A 359 9.69 0.04 7.64
C TYR A 359 9.94 1.10 8.71
N SER A 360 8.95 1.33 9.57
CA SER A 360 9.10 2.29 10.67
C SER A 360 9.76 1.64 11.88
N TYR A 361 10.80 2.28 12.43
CA TYR A 361 11.38 1.94 13.73
C TYR A 361 10.82 2.82 14.86
N GLY A 362 9.49 3.04 14.89
CA GLY A 362 8.81 3.79 15.95
C GLY A 362 7.77 4.79 15.45
N LEU A 363 7.62 5.92 16.14
CA LEU A 363 6.83 7.06 15.66
C LEU A 363 7.62 7.82 14.59
N LEU A 364 6.95 8.24 13.50
CA LEU A 364 7.57 8.92 12.36
C LEU A 364 7.86 10.41 12.63
N THR A 365 8.59 10.67 13.72
CA THR A 365 8.87 12.01 14.28
C THR A 365 10.25 12.55 13.94
N GLN A 366 11.09 11.76 13.26
CA GLN A 366 12.45 12.12 12.84
C GLN A 366 12.63 11.75 11.36
N ASN A 367 13.50 12.47 10.66
CA ASN A 367 13.74 12.25 9.23
C ASN A 367 14.18 10.81 8.91
N ASP A 368 14.90 10.14 9.80
CA ASP A 368 15.42 8.78 9.62
C ASP A 368 14.52 7.68 10.23
N SER A 369 13.28 7.99 10.62
CA SER A 369 12.37 7.01 11.21
C SER A 369 11.97 5.86 10.26
N CYS A 370 12.02 6.08 8.94
CA CYS A 370 11.81 5.04 7.93
C CYS A 370 13.14 4.41 7.52
N VAL A 371 13.33 3.13 7.89
CA VAL A 371 14.55 2.37 7.65
C VAL A 371 14.34 1.43 6.46
N LYS A 372 15.33 1.34 5.57
CA LYS A 372 15.25 0.50 4.39
C LYS A 372 15.18 -0.99 4.76
N CYS A 373 14.28 -1.72 4.12
CA CYS A 373 14.18 -3.18 4.20
C CYS A 373 15.42 -3.87 3.62
N ASP A 374 15.58 -5.17 3.91
CA ASP A 374 16.54 -5.99 3.18
C ASP A 374 16.24 -5.91 1.67
N SER A 375 17.28 -5.87 0.85
CA SER A 375 17.19 -5.79 -0.61
C SER A 375 16.30 -6.86 -1.27
N LYS A 376 16.01 -7.97 -0.57
CA LYS A 376 15.15 -9.07 -1.04
C LYS A 376 13.66 -8.86 -0.72
N CYS A 377 13.32 -7.98 0.23
CA CYS A 377 11.94 -7.73 0.63
C CYS A 377 11.30 -6.60 -0.21
N ILE A 378 10.05 -6.77 -0.61
CA ILE A 378 9.20 -5.65 -1.09
C ILE A 378 8.68 -4.86 0.11
N GLU A 379 8.17 -5.56 1.12
CA GLU A 379 7.67 -5.00 2.37
C GLU A 379 8.29 -5.75 3.54
N CYS A 380 8.56 -5.05 4.65
CA CYS A 380 9.06 -5.65 5.88
C CYS A 380 8.48 -4.91 7.09
N ASP A 381 8.38 -5.59 8.23
CA ASP A 381 7.94 -4.97 9.50
C ASP A 381 9.12 -4.64 10.43
N ASN A 382 10.27 -5.27 10.21
CA ASN A 382 11.54 -4.99 10.87
C ASN A 382 12.73 -5.43 9.99
N PHE A 383 13.94 -5.08 10.44
CA PHE A 383 15.17 -5.51 9.79
C PHE A 383 15.33 -7.05 9.82
N GLY A 384 14.93 -7.70 8.73
CA GLY A 384 15.09 -9.13 8.52
C GLY A 384 13.80 -9.96 8.52
N ASN A 385 12.64 -9.35 8.74
CA ASN A 385 11.35 -10.02 8.58
C ASN A 385 10.58 -9.40 7.39
N CYS A 386 10.61 -10.11 6.25
CA CYS A 386 9.90 -9.68 5.05
C CYS A 386 8.42 -10.06 5.15
N LEU A 387 7.52 -9.13 4.86
CA LEU A 387 6.10 -9.41 4.64
C LEU A 387 5.82 -9.84 3.19
N GLY A 388 6.70 -9.45 2.25
CA GLY A 388 6.65 -9.86 0.86
C GLY A 388 8.04 -9.84 0.21
N CYS A 389 8.25 -10.68 -0.80
CA CYS A 389 9.52 -10.85 -1.51
C CYS A 389 9.46 -10.32 -2.94
N TYR A 390 10.56 -9.77 -3.46
CA TYR A 390 10.62 -9.32 -4.85
C TYR A 390 10.42 -10.48 -5.84
N ASP A 391 10.92 -11.67 -5.49
CA ASP A 391 10.72 -12.88 -6.26
C ASP A 391 9.48 -13.66 -5.78
N LYS A 392 8.56 -13.92 -6.70
CA LYS A 392 7.34 -14.70 -6.45
C LYS A 392 7.60 -16.16 -6.10
N ASN A 393 8.80 -16.68 -6.39
CA ASN A 393 9.21 -18.05 -6.05
C ASN A 393 10.03 -18.07 -4.75
N ALA A 394 10.03 -16.99 -3.96
CA ALA A 394 10.62 -16.94 -2.64
C ALA A 394 9.55 -16.93 -1.54
N ASN A 395 9.86 -17.50 -0.38
CA ASN A 395 8.98 -17.52 0.79
C ASN A 395 9.31 -16.38 1.75
N ALA A 396 8.33 -15.51 2.03
CA ALA A 396 8.47 -14.39 2.95
C ALA A 396 8.78 -14.84 4.38
N THR A 397 8.20 -15.96 4.84
CA THR A 397 8.40 -16.50 6.19
C THR A 397 9.86 -16.90 6.46
N ASP A 398 10.58 -17.30 5.42
CA ASP A 398 11.98 -17.74 5.51
C ASP A 398 12.94 -16.67 4.96
N LYS A 399 12.68 -15.39 5.23
CA LYS A 399 13.55 -14.27 4.81
C LYS A 399 13.78 -14.21 3.29
N CYS A 400 12.75 -14.50 2.51
CA CYS A 400 12.81 -14.57 1.05
C CYS A 400 13.84 -15.57 0.51
N MET A 401 13.94 -16.74 1.17
CA MET A 401 14.60 -17.90 0.58
C MET A 401 13.76 -18.49 -0.54
N CYS A 402 14.42 -18.95 -1.61
CA CYS A 402 13.75 -19.56 -2.75
C CYS A 402 13.04 -20.85 -2.33
N ASN A 403 11.83 -21.05 -2.86
CA ASN A 403 11.05 -22.25 -2.69
C ASN A 403 11.78 -23.47 -3.28
N GLU A 404 11.37 -24.67 -2.86
CA GLU A 404 11.89 -25.93 -3.36
C GLU A 404 11.84 -25.97 -4.92
N GLY A 405 12.90 -26.49 -5.53
CA GLY A 405 13.10 -26.46 -6.99
C GLY A 405 13.68 -25.15 -7.55
N PHE A 406 14.05 -24.18 -6.70
CA PHE A 406 14.71 -22.93 -7.12
C PHE A 406 15.96 -22.63 -6.27
N TYR A 407 16.90 -21.87 -6.83
CA TYR A 407 18.09 -21.35 -6.13
C TYR A 407 18.25 -19.84 -6.33
N MET A 408 18.94 -19.18 -5.39
CA MET A 408 19.12 -17.73 -5.38
C MET A 408 20.36 -17.29 -6.18
N ASP A 409 20.16 -16.53 -7.26
CA ASP A 409 21.22 -15.85 -8.02
C ASP A 409 20.72 -14.44 -8.40
N GLY A 410 20.56 -13.60 -7.37
CA GLY A 410 19.86 -12.31 -7.43
C GLY A 410 18.34 -12.42 -7.45
N ILE A 411 17.81 -13.36 -8.23
CA ILE A 411 16.41 -13.81 -8.28
C ILE A 411 16.37 -15.34 -8.17
N CYS A 412 15.22 -15.90 -7.81
CA CYS A 412 15.02 -17.34 -7.72
C CYS A 412 14.93 -17.96 -9.12
N LYS A 413 15.96 -18.74 -9.48
CA LYS A 413 16.05 -19.45 -10.75
C LYS A 413 15.73 -20.93 -10.56
N VAL A 414 15.09 -21.52 -11.56
CA VAL A 414 14.73 -22.96 -11.56
C VAL A 414 15.98 -23.84 -11.49
N CYS A 415 15.94 -24.86 -10.64
CA CYS A 415 16.90 -25.96 -10.60
C CYS A 415 16.76 -26.88 -11.82
N TYR A 416 17.70 -27.81 -12.02
CA TYR A 416 17.46 -28.91 -12.96
C TYR A 416 16.23 -29.71 -12.53
N ALA A 417 15.48 -30.26 -13.49
CA ALA A 417 14.19 -30.90 -13.22
C ALA A 417 14.28 -32.12 -12.29
N GLU A 418 15.47 -32.72 -12.18
CA GLU A 418 15.79 -33.83 -11.27
C GLU A 418 16.30 -33.39 -9.89
N CYS A 419 16.62 -32.10 -9.70
CA CYS A 419 16.98 -31.56 -8.39
C CYS A 419 15.72 -31.11 -7.64
N LYS A 420 15.60 -31.59 -6.41
CA LYS A 420 14.65 -31.09 -5.42
C LYS A 420 15.16 -29.79 -4.78
N LYS A 421 16.45 -29.75 -4.47
CA LYS A 421 17.17 -28.54 -4.03
C LYS A 421 18.46 -28.40 -4.83
N CYS A 422 18.86 -27.16 -5.12
CA CYS A 422 20.12 -26.87 -5.78
C CYS A 422 20.74 -25.60 -5.21
N SER A 423 22.06 -25.53 -5.22
CA SER A 423 22.83 -24.37 -4.77
C SER A 423 23.22 -23.46 -5.93
N SER A 424 23.27 -23.99 -7.14
CA SER A 424 23.49 -23.25 -8.39
C SER A 424 22.95 -24.03 -9.59
N PHE A 425 23.01 -23.43 -10.79
CA PHE A 425 22.59 -24.09 -12.02
C PHE A 425 23.43 -25.36 -12.27
N GLY A 426 22.77 -26.52 -12.27
CA GLY A 426 23.40 -27.83 -12.55
C GLY A 426 23.87 -28.59 -11.31
N ILE A 427 24.00 -27.93 -10.16
CA ILE A 427 24.47 -28.57 -8.91
C ILE A 427 23.26 -28.91 -8.05
N CYS A 428 22.84 -30.18 -8.04
CA CYS A 428 21.81 -30.64 -7.11
C CYS A 428 22.40 -30.80 -5.71
N ASP A 429 21.71 -30.29 -4.70
CA ASP A 429 22.01 -30.59 -3.29
C ASP A 429 21.14 -31.77 -2.79
N GLU A 430 19.94 -31.92 -3.36
CA GLU A 430 18.99 -33.00 -3.07
C GLU A 430 18.25 -33.37 -4.36
N CYS A 431 18.08 -34.67 -4.63
CA CYS A 431 17.40 -35.18 -5.83
C CYS A 431 15.90 -35.42 -5.60
N VAL A 432 15.10 -35.35 -6.66
CA VAL A 432 13.64 -35.62 -6.59
C VAL A 432 13.36 -37.11 -6.43
N SER A 433 14.08 -37.96 -7.15
CA SER A 433 13.86 -39.41 -7.12
C SER A 433 14.36 -40.04 -5.83
N ALA A 434 13.54 -40.90 -5.21
CA ALA A 434 14.03 -41.75 -4.13
C ALA A 434 15.09 -42.71 -4.69
N TYR A 435 16.10 -43.04 -3.89
CA TYR A 435 17.24 -43.87 -4.33
C TYR A 435 18.07 -43.24 -5.45
N SER A 436 18.13 -41.91 -5.51
CA SER A 436 19.10 -41.17 -6.33
C SER A 436 20.00 -40.30 -5.46
N VAL A 437 21.20 -40.01 -5.96
CA VAL A 437 22.19 -39.14 -5.31
C VAL A 437 22.62 -38.05 -6.29
N PRO A 438 22.96 -36.85 -5.79
CA PRO A 438 23.55 -35.82 -6.61
C PRO A 438 24.90 -36.24 -7.19
N ILE A 439 25.15 -35.83 -8.43
CA ILE A 439 26.45 -35.96 -9.10
C ILE A 439 26.93 -34.57 -9.54
N ASP A 440 28.10 -34.47 -10.19
CA ASP A 440 28.68 -33.19 -10.65
C ASP A 440 27.69 -32.34 -11.47
N PHE A 441 26.79 -33.02 -12.18
CA PHE A 441 25.72 -32.38 -12.91
C PHE A 441 24.47 -33.24 -12.87
N GLY A 442 23.48 -32.83 -12.06
CA GLY A 442 22.22 -33.54 -11.96
C GLY A 442 22.17 -34.63 -10.90
N CYS A 443 21.40 -35.67 -11.19
CA CYS A 443 21.15 -36.80 -10.29
C CYS A 443 21.36 -38.14 -10.98
N GLN A 444 21.76 -39.15 -10.21
CA GLN A 444 21.88 -40.54 -10.68
C GLN A 444 21.30 -41.52 -9.66
N CYS A 445 20.65 -42.59 -10.11
CA CYS A 445 20.23 -43.67 -9.22
C CYS A 445 21.44 -44.32 -8.53
N ILE A 446 21.29 -44.69 -7.26
CA ILE A 446 22.29 -45.46 -6.52
C ILE A 446 22.40 -46.89 -7.08
N ASP A 447 23.47 -47.61 -6.71
CA ASP A 447 23.65 -49.02 -7.06
C ASP A 447 22.41 -49.87 -6.66
N ASP A 448 22.16 -50.96 -7.40
CA ASP A 448 20.92 -51.77 -7.39
C ASP A 448 19.63 -51.10 -7.93
N TYR A 449 19.70 -49.85 -8.40
CA TYR A 449 18.58 -49.14 -9.05
C TYR A 449 18.95 -48.57 -10.43
N GLY A 450 17.98 -48.55 -11.35
CA GLY A 450 18.11 -47.99 -12.69
C GLY A 450 17.02 -46.94 -12.98
N ALA A 451 17.32 -46.00 -13.87
CA ALA A 451 16.40 -44.91 -14.18
C ALA A 451 15.33 -45.34 -15.20
N GLU A 452 14.06 -45.32 -14.80
CA GLU A 452 12.92 -45.51 -15.71
C GLU A 452 12.40 -44.14 -16.18
N GLY A 453 13.10 -43.56 -17.17
CA GLY A 453 12.80 -42.23 -17.71
C GLY A 453 13.57 -41.10 -17.01
N MET A 454 13.01 -39.88 -17.02
CA MET A 454 13.63 -38.73 -16.35
C MET A 454 13.47 -38.82 -14.83
N LEU A 455 14.49 -38.41 -14.06
CA LEU A 455 14.51 -38.44 -12.59
C LEU A 455 13.66 -37.33 -11.93
N THR A 456 12.53 -36.99 -12.54
CA THR A 456 11.61 -35.92 -12.10
C THR A 456 10.51 -36.42 -11.17
N ASN A 457 10.43 -37.73 -10.92
CA ASN A 457 9.45 -38.34 -10.01
C ASN A 457 10.14 -39.12 -8.90
N ILE A 458 9.48 -39.20 -7.75
CA ILE A 458 10.00 -39.94 -6.59
C ILE A 458 10.26 -41.42 -6.88
N GLU A 459 9.55 -42.00 -7.85
CA GLU A 459 9.64 -43.42 -8.23
C GLU A 459 10.48 -43.68 -9.50
N SER A 460 11.15 -42.66 -10.06
CA SER A 460 11.92 -42.82 -11.31
C SER A 460 13.10 -43.80 -11.20
N CYS A 461 13.69 -43.98 -10.02
CA CYS A 461 14.68 -45.04 -9.79
C CYS A 461 13.99 -46.34 -9.37
N VAL A 462 14.03 -47.33 -10.25
CA VAL A 462 13.42 -48.65 -10.03
C VAL A 462 14.48 -49.69 -9.74
N LYS A 463 14.14 -50.66 -8.88
CA LYS A 463 15.08 -51.72 -8.50
C LYS A 463 15.45 -52.56 -9.73
N CYS A 464 16.73 -52.84 -9.89
CA CYS A 464 17.24 -53.69 -10.97
C CYS A 464 16.79 -55.15 -10.83
N HIS A 465 16.88 -55.92 -11.92
CA HIS A 465 16.79 -57.37 -11.89
C HIS A 465 17.77 -57.95 -10.85
N GLU A 466 17.43 -59.06 -10.20
CA GLU A 466 18.20 -59.61 -9.08
C GLU A 466 19.64 -60.01 -9.43
N ASP A 467 19.89 -60.28 -10.70
CA ASP A 467 21.20 -60.60 -11.25
C ASP A 467 22.05 -59.36 -11.61
N CYS A 468 21.45 -58.16 -11.63
CA CYS A 468 22.18 -56.92 -11.91
C CYS A 468 22.83 -56.36 -10.63
N TYR A 469 23.99 -55.74 -10.80
CA TYR A 469 24.58 -54.81 -9.84
C TYR A 469 24.19 -53.36 -10.16
N THR A 470 24.25 -53.00 -11.45
CA THR A 470 23.69 -51.75 -11.99
C THR A 470 22.88 -52.06 -13.25
N CYS A 471 21.88 -51.24 -13.56
CA CYS A 471 20.98 -51.45 -14.69
C CYS A 471 20.58 -50.13 -15.36
N THR A 472 20.22 -50.17 -16.64
CA THR A 472 19.61 -49.03 -17.34
C THR A 472 18.13 -48.88 -16.98
N ASN A 473 17.43 -49.99 -16.74
CA ASN A 473 16.05 -50.06 -16.26
C ASN A 473 15.86 -51.36 -15.46
N SER A 474 14.65 -51.62 -14.96
CA SER A 474 14.35 -52.81 -14.14
C SER A 474 14.69 -54.16 -14.79
N LEU A 475 14.84 -54.23 -16.12
CA LEU A 475 15.11 -55.47 -16.86
C LEU A 475 16.52 -55.55 -17.43
N GLN A 476 17.15 -54.45 -17.83
CA GLN A 476 18.41 -54.46 -18.58
C GLN A 476 19.61 -54.14 -17.69
N CYS A 477 20.48 -55.13 -17.44
CA CYS A 477 21.69 -54.90 -16.66
C CYS A 477 22.73 -54.09 -17.45
N LEU A 478 23.49 -53.25 -16.74
CA LEU A 478 24.74 -52.66 -17.23
C LEU A 478 25.93 -53.48 -16.71
N ILE A 479 25.89 -53.85 -15.44
CA ILE A 479 26.90 -54.66 -14.77
C ILE A 479 26.19 -55.80 -14.06
N CYS A 480 26.63 -57.03 -14.31
CA CYS A 480 26.14 -58.22 -13.64
C CYS A 480 26.74 -58.36 -12.25
N ARG A 481 25.91 -58.81 -11.30
CA ARG A 481 26.35 -59.10 -9.92
C ARG A 481 27.37 -60.25 -9.90
N ASN A 482 27.23 -61.22 -10.80
CA ASN A 482 28.29 -62.18 -11.08
C ASN A 482 29.19 -61.67 -12.24
N PRO A 483 30.51 -61.48 -12.01
CA PRO A 483 31.44 -61.04 -13.05
C PRO A 483 31.67 -62.04 -14.20
N THR A 484 31.23 -63.31 -14.08
CA THR A 484 31.32 -64.30 -15.17
C THR A 484 30.12 -64.26 -16.13
N MET A 485 29.07 -63.50 -15.79
CA MET A 485 27.89 -63.31 -16.63
C MET A 485 28.02 -61.99 -17.40
N ILE A 486 27.33 -61.91 -18.53
CA ILE A 486 27.26 -60.71 -19.38
C ILE A 486 25.83 -60.17 -19.39
N PRO A 487 25.62 -58.85 -19.61
CA PRO A 487 24.28 -58.30 -19.76
C PRO A 487 23.49 -58.99 -20.89
N GLY A 488 22.27 -59.44 -20.58
CA GLY A 488 21.33 -60.01 -21.56
C GLY A 488 20.12 -59.09 -21.79
N ASP A 489 19.14 -59.58 -22.56
CA ASP A 489 17.88 -58.86 -22.83
C ASP A 489 17.05 -58.64 -21.56
N ILE A 490 17.09 -59.62 -20.64
CA ILE A 490 16.49 -59.56 -19.30
C ILE A 490 17.52 -60.10 -18.32
N GLY A 491 18.01 -59.24 -17.44
CA GLY A 491 19.01 -59.59 -16.43
C GLY A 491 20.39 -59.84 -17.03
N CYS A 492 21.04 -60.87 -16.51
CA CYS A 492 22.35 -61.31 -16.95
C CYS A 492 22.26 -62.72 -17.50
N GLU A 493 23.05 -63.01 -18.52
CA GLU A 493 23.15 -64.34 -19.13
C GLU A 493 24.60 -64.83 -19.15
N CYS A 494 24.77 -66.13 -19.30
CA CYS A 494 26.10 -66.68 -19.49
C CYS A 494 26.57 -66.42 -20.93
N PRO A 495 27.85 -66.05 -21.14
CA PRO A 495 28.39 -65.88 -22.48
C PRO A 495 28.28 -67.18 -23.29
N GLU A 496 28.16 -67.06 -24.63
CA GLU A 496 28.03 -68.21 -25.53
C GLU A 496 29.07 -69.31 -25.22
N GLY A 497 28.65 -70.57 -25.28
CA GLY A 497 29.47 -71.72 -24.87
C GLY A 497 29.49 -71.99 -23.37
N ASN A 498 28.66 -71.32 -22.55
CA ASN A 498 28.47 -71.62 -21.13
C ASN A 498 26.99 -71.79 -20.77
N PHE A 499 26.72 -72.47 -19.66
CA PHE A 499 25.39 -72.60 -19.06
C PHE A 499 25.38 -72.11 -17.61
N LEU A 500 24.24 -71.63 -17.15
CA LEU A 500 24.06 -71.14 -15.78
C LEU A 500 23.75 -72.30 -14.84
N TYR A 501 24.54 -72.46 -13.77
CA TYR A 501 24.23 -73.37 -12.67
C TYR A 501 24.61 -72.73 -11.35
N ASN A 502 23.63 -72.62 -10.43
CA ASN A 502 23.82 -72.02 -9.11
C ASN A 502 24.50 -70.62 -9.16
N ASN A 503 23.97 -69.73 -9.99
CA ASN A 503 24.51 -68.40 -10.26
C ASN A 503 25.97 -68.35 -10.75
N THR A 504 26.52 -69.43 -11.31
CA THR A 504 27.86 -69.46 -11.92
C THR A 504 27.79 -69.99 -13.35
N CYS A 505 28.54 -69.40 -14.27
CA CYS A 505 28.62 -69.89 -15.65
C CYS A 505 29.64 -71.01 -15.76
N TYR A 506 29.20 -72.17 -16.24
CA TYR A 506 30.04 -73.33 -16.51
C TYR A 506 30.16 -73.56 -18.01
N PRO A 507 31.34 -73.97 -18.52
CA PRO A 507 31.52 -74.22 -19.94
C PRO A 507 30.67 -75.40 -20.41
N CYS A 508 30.05 -75.23 -21.57
CA CYS A 508 29.42 -76.29 -22.33
C CYS A 508 30.48 -77.27 -22.87
N PRO A 509 30.07 -78.49 -23.24
CA PRO A 509 30.87 -79.38 -24.09
C PRO A 509 31.39 -78.64 -25.34
N ILE A 510 32.61 -78.94 -25.78
CA ILE A 510 33.36 -78.15 -26.78
C ILE A 510 32.65 -77.99 -28.14
N ASP A 511 31.78 -78.93 -28.48
CA ASP A 511 30.99 -78.99 -29.70
C ASP A 511 29.64 -78.27 -29.58
N CYS A 512 29.28 -77.84 -28.38
CA CYS A 512 28.02 -77.22 -28.05
C CYS A 512 28.13 -75.70 -27.85
N LYS A 513 27.32 -74.96 -28.60
CA LYS A 513 27.21 -73.49 -28.56
C LYS A 513 26.30 -73.00 -27.42
N LYS A 514 25.18 -73.66 -27.18
CA LYS A 514 24.28 -73.42 -26.02
C LYS A 514 23.88 -74.73 -25.40
N CYS A 515 24.01 -74.89 -24.09
CA CYS A 515 23.67 -76.12 -23.38
C CYS A 515 22.91 -75.84 -22.07
N THR A 516 22.29 -76.89 -21.53
CA THR A 516 21.92 -77.00 -20.13
C THR A 516 22.90 -77.94 -19.42
N ILE A 517 22.68 -78.22 -18.13
CA ILE A 517 23.47 -79.21 -17.40
C ILE A 517 23.40 -80.63 -17.98
N SER A 518 22.35 -80.96 -18.75
CA SER A 518 22.08 -82.32 -19.22
C SER A 518 21.97 -82.47 -20.74
N GLU A 519 21.87 -81.38 -21.49
CA GLU A 519 21.70 -81.43 -22.94
C GLU A 519 22.33 -80.24 -23.66
N CYS A 520 22.81 -80.47 -24.88
CA CYS A 520 23.16 -79.44 -25.82
C CYS A 520 21.88 -78.94 -26.52
N LEU A 521 21.65 -77.64 -26.51
CA LEU A 521 20.49 -76.99 -27.15
C LEU A 521 20.84 -76.49 -28.57
N GLN A 522 22.09 -76.09 -28.79
CA GLN A 522 22.55 -75.55 -30.06
C GLN A 522 24.02 -75.91 -30.28
N CYS A 523 24.36 -76.40 -31.46
CA CYS A 523 25.73 -76.76 -31.85
C CYS A 523 26.50 -75.57 -32.45
N TRP A 524 27.84 -75.62 -32.38
CA TRP A 524 28.68 -74.62 -33.04
C TRP A 524 28.62 -74.70 -34.57
N ASP A 525 28.53 -75.91 -35.12
CA ASP A 525 28.28 -76.12 -36.55
C ASP A 525 26.76 -76.16 -36.81
N PRO A 526 26.23 -75.31 -37.70
CA PRO A 526 24.81 -75.32 -38.06
C PRO A 526 24.34 -76.61 -38.77
N LEU A 527 25.24 -77.43 -39.29
CA LEU A 527 24.94 -78.75 -39.86
C LEU A 527 24.89 -79.86 -38.81
N ALA A 528 25.50 -79.68 -37.63
CA ALA A 528 25.44 -80.65 -36.55
C ALA A 528 24.09 -80.57 -35.83
N GLN A 529 23.55 -81.72 -35.43
CA GLN A 529 22.33 -81.80 -34.62
C GLN A 529 22.67 -82.12 -33.17
N PRO A 530 22.04 -81.43 -32.20
CA PRO A 530 22.23 -81.73 -30.79
C PRO A 530 21.64 -83.09 -30.44
N GLN A 531 22.41 -83.91 -29.70
CA GLN A 531 21.93 -85.16 -29.15
C GLN A 531 22.60 -85.40 -27.79
N ASN A 532 21.81 -85.38 -26.72
CA ASN A 532 22.30 -85.39 -25.34
C ASN A 532 23.33 -84.25 -25.12
N LEU A 533 24.47 -84.52 -24.48
CA LEU A 533 25.53 -83.54 -24.17
C LEU A 533 26.49 -83.28 -25.34
N SER A 534 26.19 -83.72 -26.57
CA SER A 534 27.12 -83.60 -27.71
C SER A 534 26.37 -83.28 -29.01
N CYS A 535 27.12 -82.87 -30.01
CA CYS A 535 26.64 -82.50 -31.34
C CYS A 535 27.12 -83.52 -32.37
N PHE A 536 26.17 -84.08 -33.12
CA PHE A 536 26.43 -85.12 -34.10
C PHE A 536 26.28 -84.58 -35.51
N CYS A 537 27.26 -84.87 -36.35
CA CYS A 537 27.20 -84.54 -37.76
C CYS A 537 26.31 -85.53 -38.52
N PRO A 538 25.58 -85.08 -39.57
CA PRO A 538 24.73 -85.94 -40.37
C PRO A 538 25.53 -87.01 -41.12
N GLU A 539 24.86 -88.06 -41.59
CA GLU A 539 25.50 -89.16 -42.34
C GLU A 539 26.34 -88.64 -43.52
N GLY A 540 27.51 -89.26 -43.75
CA GLY A 540 28.46 -88.82 -44.77
C GLY A 540 29.41 -87.69 -44.34
N THR A 541 29.33 -87.23 -43.10
CA THR A 541 30.24 -86.22 -42.51
C THR A 541 30.80 -86.68 -41.17
N TYR A 542 31.91 -86.07 -40.72
CA TYR A 542 32.52 -86.29 -39.41
C TYR A 542 32.77 -84.97 -38.69
N LEU A 543 32.76 -85.01 -37.36
CA LEU A 543 33.05 -83.85 -36.53
C LEU A 543 34.57 -83.59 -36.51
N TYR A 544 35.00 -82.57 -37.23
CA TYR A 544 36.38 -82.09 -37.19
C TYR A 544 36.52 -81.04 -36.09
N SER A 545 37.24 -81.39 -35.02
CA SER A 545 37.56 -80.45 -33.94
C SER A 545 38.88 -79.75 -34.23
N SER A 546 38.82 -78.47 -34.59
CA SER A 546 39.99 -77.59 -34.58
C SER A 546 39.70 -76.43 -33.64
N PHE A 547 40.31 -76.44 -32.46
CA PHE A 547 40.09 -75.41 -31.45
C PHE A 547 40.19 -73.99 -32.06
N PRO A 548 39.17 -73.12 -31.92
CA PRO A 548 37.98 -73.24 -31.05
C PRO A 548 36.69 -73.73 -31.75
N TYR A 549 36.74 -74.17 -33.01
CA TYR A 549 35.55 -74.50 -33.79
C TYR A 549 35.45 -76.00 -34.10
N THR A 550 34.30 -76.59 -33.83
CA THR A 550 33.92 -77.89 -34.37
C THR A 550 33.16 -77.67 -35.68
N GLN A 551 33.56 -78.37 -36.74
CA GLN A 551 32.87 -78.33 -38.03
C GLN A 551 32.57 -79.74 -38.55
N CYS A 552 31.41 -79.94 -39.16
CA CYS A 552 31.08 -81.15 -39.89
C CYS A 552 31.77 -81.11 -41.25
N LYS A 553 32.77 -81.97 -41.44
CA LYS A 553 33.49 -82.12 -42.71
C LYS A 553 33.02 -83.36 -43.45
N ASN A 554 32.97 -83.27 -44.76
CA ASN A 554 32.65 -84.41 -45.61
C ASN A 554 33.67 -85.54 -45.42
N CYS A 555 33.18 -86.77 -45.36
CA CYS A 555 34.01 -87.96 -45.45
C CYS A 555 34.69 -88.08 -46.83
N HIS A 556 35.69 -88.95 -46.94
CA HIS A 556 36.18 -89.38 -48.25
C HIS A 556 35.02 -89.85 -49.14
N ASN A 557 35.09 -89.61 -50.45
CA ASN A 557 33.98 -89.88 -51.36
C ASN A 557 33.49 -91.34 -51.32
N ASP A 558 34.38 -92.28 -50.98
CA ASP A 558 34.07 -93.72 -50.87
C ASP A 558 33.47 -94.14 -49.52
N CYS A 559 33.56 -93.30 -48.48
CA CYS A 559 33.02 -93.59 -47.16
C CYS A 559 31.52 -93.29 -47.07
N TYR A 560 30.76 -94.16 -46.42
CA TYR A 560 29.40 -93.86 -45.97
C TYR A 560 29.44 -93.14 -44.60
N ASN A 561 30.16 -93.71 -43.63
CA ASN A 561 30.53 -93.05 -42.37
C ASN A 561 32.07 -93.02 -42.25
N CYS A 562 32.62 -92.01 -41.58
CA CYS A 562 34.07 -91.87 -41.38
C CYS A 562 34.41 -91.30 -39.99
N THR A 563 35.65 -91.50 -39.57
CA THR A 563 36.20 -90.89 -38.32
C THR A 563 37.02 -89.63 -38.60
N ASP A 564 37.60 -89.53 -39.80
CA ASP A 564 38.29 -88.36 -40.31
C ASP A 564 38.16 -88.28 -41.85
N SER A 565 38.84 -87.33 -42.50
CA SER A 565 38.76 -87.13 -43.95
C SER A 565 39.25 -88.32 -44.79
N VAL A 566 39.98 -89.27 -44.20
CA VAL A 566 40.58 -90.41 -44.91
C VAL A 566 40.14 -91.77 -44.37
N LYS A 567 39.76 -91.91 -43.10
CA LYS A 567 39.39 -93.19 -42.47
C LYS A 567 37.90 -93.43 -42.48
N CYS A 568 37.45 -94.36 -43.32
CA CYS A 568 36.06 -94.82 -43.34
C CYS A 568 35.76 -95.76 -42.16
N LEU A 569 34.57 -95.64 -41.56
CA LEU A 569 33.97 -96.65 -40.69
C LEU A 569 33.15 -97.66 -41.51
N SER A 570 32.51 -97.18 -42.58
CA SER A 570 31.73 -97.98 -43.51
C SER A 570 31.87 -97.42 -44.92
N CYS A 571 31.71 -98.29 -45.93
CA CYS A 571 31.92 -97.95 -47.34
C CYS A 571 30.59 -97.77 -48.07
N LYS A 572 30.53 -96.83 -49.03
CA LYS A 572 29.34 -96.63 -49.88
C LYS A 572 29.09 -97.82 -50.82
N ILE A 573 30.15 -98.47 -51.27
CA ILE A 573 30.10 -99.59 -52.22
C ILE A 573 30.01 -100.90 -51.45
N ILE A 574 29.00 -101.70 -51.77
CA ILE A 574 28.78 -103.00 -51.12
C ILE A 574 29.93 -103.95 -51.51
N GLY A 575 30.61 -104.48 -50.50
CA GLY A 575 31.75 -105.41 -50.67
C GLY A 575 33.12 -104.75 -50.52
N GLN A 576 33.22 -103.43 -50.38
CA GLN A 576 34.45 -102.78 -49.95
C GLN A 576 34.62 -102.88 -48.43
N SER A 577 35.86 -102.96 -47.97
CA SER A 577 36.23 -102.80 -46.57
C SER A 577 36.99 -101.49 -46.37
N PRO A 578 36.88 -100.84 -45.20
CA PRO A 578 37.72 -99.70 -44.86
C PRO A 578 39.21 -99.99 -45.07
N ALA A 579 39.92 -99.04 -45.65
CA ALA A 579 41.37 -99.09 -45.85
C ALA A 579 42.05 -97.90 -45.17
N ASP A 580 43.38 -97.83 -45.23
CA ASP A 580 44.15 -96.72 -44.65
C ASP A 580 43.72 -95.34 -45.19
N ILE A 581 43.28 -95.31 -46.45
CA ILE A 581 42.66 -94.16 -47.11
C ILE A 581 41.45 -94.65 -47.90
N GLY A 582 40.26 -94.22 -47.50
CA GLY A 582 39.01 -94.56 -48.17
C GLY A 582 38.57 -96.00 -47.95
N CYS A 583 38.00 -96.58 -49.01
CA CYS A 583 37.49 -97.93 -49.02
C CYS A 583 38.08 -98.71 -50.19
N LYS A 584 38.50 -99.95 -49.94
CA LYS A 584 39.12 -100.81 -50.94
C LYS A 584 38.31 -102.10 -51.11
N CYS A 585 38.20 -102.55 -52.36
CA CYS A 585 37.73 -103.92 -52.61
C CYS A 585 38.80 -104.93 -52.16
N PRO A 586 38.40 -106.17 -51.80
CA PRO A 586 39.33 -107.27 -51.58
C PRO A 586 40.28 -107.44 -52.78
N ASP A 587 41.50 -107.95 -52.54
CA ASP A 587 42.43 -108.23 -53.62
C ASP A 587 41.77 -109.14 -54.68
N ARG A 588 42.03 -108.88 -55.97
CA ARG A 588 41.36 -109.49 -57.14
C ARG A 588 39.97 -108.97 -57.48
N TYR A 589 39.47 -107.93 -56.81
CA TYR A 589 38.19 -107.30 -57.14
C TYR A 589 38.38 -105.83 -57.53
N GLN A 590 37.61 -105.37 -58.52
CA GLN A 590 37.53 -103.97 -58.92
C GLN A 590 36.11 -103.44 -58.79
N VAL A 591 35.98 -102.13 -58.62
CA VAL A 591 34.67 -101.48 -58.55
C VAL A 591 34.01 -101.49 -59.94
N SER A 592 32.85 -102.12 -60.04
CA SER A 592 31.99 -102.08 -61.23
C SER A 592 30.52 -102.13 -60.78
N ASP A 593 29.72 -101.17 -61.25
CA ASP A 593 28.29 -101.04 -60.91
C ASP A 593 28.00 -101.00 -59.39
N LEU A 594 28.76 -100.19 -58.64
CA LEU A 594 28.60 -100.00 -57.18
C LEU A 594 28.78 -101.28 -56.33
N LYS A 595 29.44 -102.30 -56.88
CA LYS A 595 29.88 -103.50 -56.15
C LYS A 595 31.32 -103.86 -56.52
N CYS A 596 31.99 -104.57 -55.62
CA CYS A 596 33.27 -105.20 -55.95
C CYS A 596 33.02 -106.45 -56.81
N LYS A 597 33.44 -106.42 -58.09
CA LYS A 597 33.39 -107.58 -59.00
C LYS A 597 34.77 -108.18 -59.17
N LEU A 598 34.83 -109.50 -59.28
CA LEU A 598 36.07 -110.23 -59.51
C LEU A 598 36.69 -109.77 -60.86
N CYS A 599 37.98 -109.48 -60.86
CA CYS A 599 38.69 -109.08 -62.07
C CYS A 599 38.90 -110.29 -62.98
N GLU A 600 38.41 -110.20 -64.22
CA GLU A 600 38.54 -111.28 -65.21
C GLU A 600 40.00 -111.53 -65.60
N ASN A 601 40.88 -110.52 -65.49
CA ASN A 601 42.31 -110.60 -65.81
C ASN A 601 43.16 -109.98 -64.69
N TRP A 602 43.44 -110.76 -63.64
CA TRP A 602 44.29 -110.36 -62.52
C TRP A 602 45.77 -110.63 -62.82
N ASN A 603 46.63 -109.62 -62.62
CA ASN A 603 48.06 -109.81 -62.72
C ASN A 603 48.68 -110.01 -61.31
N ASP A 604 49.07 -111.24 -61.00
CA ASP A 604 49.65 -111.57 -59.68
C ASP A 604 51.01 -110.87 -59.41
N ASN A 605 51.76 -110.48 -60.45
CA ASN A 605 53.04 -109.80 -60.28
C ASN A 605 52.90 -108.31 -59.94
N LEU A 606 51.84 -107.66 -60.41
CA LEU A 606 51.58 -106.23 -60.17
C LEU A 606 50.51 -105.99 -59.10
N LYS A 607 49.76 -107.02 -58.72
CA LYS A 607 48.59 -106.92 -57.82
C LYS A 607 47.54 -105.90 -58.30
N GLU A 608 47.35 -105.81 -59.61
CA GLU A 608 46.41 -104.89 -60.25
C GLU A 608 45.61 -105.61 -61.35
N CYS A 609 44.37 -105.16 -61.58
CA CYS A 609 43.51 -105.68 -62.62
C CYS A 609 43.91 -105.05 -63.96
N ARG A 610 44.30 -105.87 -64.94
CA ARG A 610 44.60 -105.38 -66.29
C ARG A 610 43.34 -105.46 -67.15
N TYR A 611 42.87 -104.32 -67.62
CA TYR A 611 41.89 -104.30 -68.70
C TYR A 611 42.59 -104.69 -70.00
N CYS A 612 42.29 -105.89 -70.51
CA CYS A 612 42.54 -106.20 -71.92
C CYS A 612 41.55 -105.40 -72.76
N SER A 613 41.98 -104.24 -73.26
CA SER A 613 41.25 -103.57 -74.33
C SER A 613 41.37 -104.41 -75.61
N PRO A 614 40.29 -104.71 -76.34
CA PRO A 614 40.37 -105.50 -77.56
C PRO A 614 41.07 -104.68 -78.65
N VAL A 615 42.33 -105.02 -78.96
CA VAL A 615 43.05 -104.49 -80.12
C VAL A 615 42.66 -105.28 -81.35
N GLN A 616 42.13 -104.59 -82.36
CA GLN A 616 41.98 -105.08 -83.73
C GLN A 616 43.35 -105.50 -84.28
N PHE A 617 43.48 -106.72 -84.79
CA PHE A 617 44.55 -107.08 -85.72
C PHE A 617 43.98 -107.63 -87.02
N PHE A 618 44.25 -106.88 -88.10
CA PHE A 618 44.29 -107.34 -89.47
C PHE A 618 45.61 -108.12 -89.67
N ASP A 619 45.51 -109.25 -90.35
CA ASP A 619 46.56 -110.06 -90.99
C ASP A 619 47.79 -110.49 -90.18
N GLY A 620 47.77 -111.77 -89.78
CA GLY A 620 48.87 -112.69 -90.05
C GLY A 620 49.94 -112.85 -88.98
N GLU A 621 49.90 -114.04 -88.36
CA GLU A 621 50.91 -114.69 -87.51
C GLU A 621 50.94 -114.35 -86.02
N GLU A 622 50.93 -115.43 -85.23
CA GLU A 622 50.36 -115.58 -83.90
C GLU A 622 51.32 -115.22 -82.76
N CYS A 623 50.80 -114.47 -81.78
CA CYS A 623 50.87 -114.76 -80.33
C CYS A 623 49.81 -113.94 -79.58
#